data_AF-A0A257LNF1-F1
#
_entry.id   AF-A0A257LNF1-F1
#
_cell.length_a   1.000
_cell.length_b   1.000
_cell.length_c   1.000
_cell.angle_alpha   90.00
_cell.angle_beta   90.00
_cell.angle_gamma   90.00
#
_symmetry.space_group_name_H-M   'P 1'
#
loop_
_entity.id
_entity.type
_entity.pdbx_description
1 polymer ?
#
loop_
_entity_poly.entity_id
_entity_poly.type
_entity_poly.pdbx_seq_one_letter_code
_entity_poly.pdbx_strand_id
1 'polypeptide(L)' 'MLAGSTVGEMGLYRQQPRSATVRAVEGTALLKPSAAQLAALAADEPAMAAALHRLFLLQLARRLDRITLQAHQLAR' A
#
# COMPACT_ATOMS: atom_id res chain seq x y z
N MET A 1 -8.62 -3.41 9.07
CA MET A 1 -8.51 -2.91 7.67
C MET A 1 -9.60 -3.58 6.87
N LEU A 2 -10.15 -2.93 5.85
CA LEU A 2 -11.18 -3.55 5.01
C LEU A 2 -10.53 -4.38 3.90
N ALA A 3 -11.26 -5.35 3.37
CA ALA A 3 -10.87 -6.08 2.17
C ALA A 3 -10.47 -5.11 1.04
N GLY A 4 -9.42 -5.45 0.29
CA GLY A 4 -8.85 -4.58 -0.75
C GLY A 4 -7.89 -3.49 -0.25
N SER A 5 -7.64 -3.40 1.07
CA SER A 5 -6.57 -2.54 1.61
C SER A 5 -5.18 -3.11 1.32
N THR A 6 -4.19 -2.24 1.22
CA THR A 6 -2.78 -2.58 0.97
C THR A 6 -1.90 -2.10 2.12
N VAL A 7 -0.87 -2.88 2.43
CA VAL A 7 0.17 -2.57 3.41
C VAL A 7 1.55 -2.93 2.89
N GLY A 8 2.57 -2.24 3.37
CA GLY A 8 3.96 -2.50 3.02
C GLY A 8 4.41 -1.94 1.67
N GLU A 9 3.52 -1.25 0.96
CA GLU A 9 3.76 -0.55 -0.30
C GLU A 9 4.84 0.53 -0.15
N MET A 10 4.90 1.21 1.01
CA MET A 10 5.94 2.21 1.26
C MET A 10 7.34 1.62 1.26
N GLY A 11 7.52 0.48 1.93
CA GLY A 11 8.81 -0.22 1.96
C GLY A 11 9.22 -0.74 0.58
N LEU A 12 8.23 -1.18 -0.22
CA LEU A 12 8.44 -1.59 -1.60
C LEU A 12 8.91 -0.41 -2.48
N TYR A 13 8.19 0.71 -2.48
CA TYR A 13 8.49 1.85 -3.37
C TYR A 13 9.70 2.68 -2.93
N ARG A 14 9.86 2.89 -1.61
CA ARG A 14 10.92 3.76 -1.09
C ARG A 14 12.22 3.02 -0.82
N GLN A 15 12.21 1.69 -0.90
CA GLN A 15 13.34 0.83 -0.50
C GLN A 15 13.86 1.16 0.91
N GLN A 16 12.93 1.48 1.82
CA GLN A 16 13.22 1.85 3.20
C GLN A 16 12.83 0.72 4.17
N PRO A 17 13.38 0.70 5.40
CA PRO A 17 12.89 -0.17 6.46
C PRO A 17 11.38 -0.04 6.66
N ARG A 18 10.77 -1.10 7.23
CA ARG A 18 9.32 -1.13 7.48
C ARG A 18 8.92 0.05 8.37
N SER A 19 8.00 0.88 7.87
CA SER A 19 7.53 2.07 8.59
C SER A 19 6.60 1.74 9.78
N ALA A 20 6.03 0.54 9.80
CA ALA A 20 5.17 0.06 10.88
C ALA A 20 5.09 -1.47 10.89
N THR A 21 4.71 -2.01 12.04
CA THR A 21 4.31 -3.41 12.20
C THR A 21 2.80 -3.54 11.98
N VAL A 22 2.39 -4.52 11.18
CA VAL A 22 0.97 -4.85 10.96
C VAL A 22 0.72 -6.28 11.44
N ARG A 23 -0.30 -6.47 12.28
CA ARG A 23 -0.77 -7.79 12.72
C ARG A 23 -2.21 -7.98 12.27
N ALA A 24 -2.52 -9.18 11.79
CA ALA A 24 -3.90 -9.60 11.57
C ALA A 24 -4.57 -9.84 12.94
N VAL A 25 -5.76 -9.28 13.11
CA VAL A 25 -6.57 -9.45 14.34
C VAL A 25 -7.55 -10.63 14.19
N GLU A 26 -7.87 -10.98 12.95
CA GLU A 26 -8.77 -12.06 12.55
C GLU A 26 -8.20 -12.84 11.35
N GLY A 27 -8.81 -13.97 10.99
CA GLY A 27 -8.41 -14.75 9.82
C GLY A 27 -8.43 -13.89 8.55
N THR A 28 -7.25 -13.71 7.93
CA THR A 28 -7.06 -12.79 6.81
C THR A 28 -6.29 -13.48 5.70
N ALA A 29 -6.80 -13.40 4.46
CA ALA A 29 -6.07 -13.83 3.26
C ALA A 29 -5.40 -12.62 2.59
N LEU A 30 -4.17 -12.80 2.12
CA LEU A 30 -3.38 -11.72 1.51
C LEU A 30 -2.81 -12.16 0.15
N LEU A 31 -2.83 -11.22 -0.79
CA LEU A 31 -1.96 -11.27 -1.97
C LEU A 31 -0.62 -10.64 -1.60
N LYS A 32 0.47 -11.40 -1.75
CA LYS A 32 1.83 -10.95 -1.40
C LYS A 32 2.79 -11.14 -2.58
N PRO A 33 2.69 -10.30 -3.62
CA PRO A 33 3.67 -10.34 -4.69
C PRO A 33 5.03 -9.85 -4.18
N SER A 34 6.10 -10.53 -4.59
CA SER A 34 7.48 -10.07 -4.37
C SER A 34 7.82 -8.91 -5.33
N ALA A 35 8.90 -8.19 -5.03
CA ALA A 35 9.39 -7.15 -5.95
C ALA A 35 9.72 -7.72 -7.34
N ALA A 36 10.29 -8.93 -7.40
CA ALA A 36 10.59 -9.63 -8.65
C ALA A 36 9.31 -9.99 -9.42
N GLN A 37 8.25 -10.45 -8.73
CA GLN A 37 6.95 -10.73 -9.36
C GLN A 37 6.27 -9.46 -9.89
N LEU A 38 6.41 -8.33 -9.20
CA LEU A 38 5.90 -7.05 -9.69
C LEU A 38 6.69 -6.54 -10.90
N ALA A 39 8.02 -6.74 -10.90
CA ALA A 39 8.86 -6.41 -12.05
C ALA A 39 8.52 -7.28 -13.28
N ALA A 40 8.31 -8.58 -13.08
CA ALA A 40 7.84 -9.48 -14.13
C ALA A 40 6.46 -9.07 -14.65
N LEU A 41 5.51 -8.74 -13.77
CA LEU A 41 4.19 -8.26 -14.17
C LEU A 41 4.27 -6.99 -15.04
N ALA A 42 5.20 -6.09 -14.76
CA ALA A 42 5.40 -4.88 -15.56
C ALA A 42 5.93 -5.16 -16.97
N ALA A 43 6.69 -6.26 -17.14
CA ALA A 43 7.18 -6.70 -18.45
C ALA A 43 6.11 -7.51 -19.21
N ASP A 44 5.44 -8.43 -18.54
CA ASP A 44 4.53 -9.39 -19.16
C ASP A 44 3.14 -8.78 -19.41
N GLU A 45 2.62 -7.99 -18.47
CA GLU A 45 1.26 -7.41 -18.50
C GLU A 45 1.26 -5.92 -18.06
N PRO A 46 1.78 -5.00 -18.90
CA PRO A 46 2.02 -3.61 -18.50
C PRO A 46 0.76 -2.87 -18.02
N ALA A 47 -0.40 -3.15 -18.62
CA ALA A 47 -1.66 -2.53 -18.25
C ALA A 47 -2.10 -2.95 -16.83
N MET A 48 -1.90 -4.22 -16.46
CA MET A 48 -2.19 -4.73 -15.13
C MET A 48 -1.24 -4.13 -14.09
N ALA A 49 0.05 -4.06 -14.40
CA ALA A 49 1.03 -3.40 -13.52
C ALA A 49 0.68 -1.93 -13.27
N ALA A 50 0.32 -1.18 -14.32
CA ALA A 50 -0.12 0.21 -14.20
C ALA A 50 -1.38 0.36 -13.32
N ALA A 51 -2.38 -0.52 -13.49
CA ALA A 51 -3.57 -0.54 -12.66
C ALA A 51 -3.24 -0.80 -11.18
N LEU A 52 -2.32 -1.74 -10.91
CA LEU A 52 -1.88 -2.04 -9.55
C LEU A 52 -1.12 -0.87 -8.92
N HIS A 53 -0.22 -0.23 -9.65
CA HIS A 53 0.48 0.97 -9.18
C HIS A 53 -0.50 2.12 -8.89
N ARG A 54 -1.51 2.32 -9.75
CA ARG A 54 -2.59 3.30 -9.52
C ARG A 54 -3.37 3.00 -8.24
N LEU A 55 -3.68 1.73 -7.97
CA LEU A 55 -4.34 1.33 -6.72
C LEU A 55 -3.51 1.74 -5.50
N PHE A 56 -2.20 1.49 -5.52
CA PHE A 56 -1.31 1.84 -4.41
C PHE A 56 -1.24 3.36 -4.19
N LEU A 57 -1.13 4.14 -5.27
CA LEU A 57 -1.12 5.61 -5.21
C LEU A 57 -2.41 6.16 -4.61
N LEU A 58 -3.57 5.68 -5.05
CA LEU A 58 -4.86 6.11 -4.50
C LEU A 58 -5.02 5.78 -3.01
N GLN A 59 -4.48 4.65 -2.56
CA GLN A 59 -4.50 4.28 -1.15
C GLN A 59 -3.55 5.13 -0.30
N LEU A 60 -2.37 5.46 -0.82
CA LEU A 60 -1.44 6.37 -0.15
C LEU A 60 -2.02 7.78 -0.01
N ALA A 61 -2.65 8.31 -1.08
CA ALA A 61 -3.34 9.60 -1.03
C ALA A 61 -4.42 9.62 0.08
N ARG A 62 -5.32 8.61 0.10
CA ARG A 62 -6.33 8.46 1.16
C ARG A 62 -5.74 8.34 2.57
N ARG A 63 -4.52 7.85 2.71
CA ARG A 63 -3.83 7.76 4.00
C ARG A 63 -3.29 9.12 4.42
N LEU A 64 -2.71 9.89 3.48
CA LEU A 64 -2.25 11.25 3.72
C LEU A 64 -3.41 12.16 4.15
N ASP A 65 -4.54 12.11 3.45
CA ASP A 65 -5.73 12.91 3.80
C ASP A 65 -6.18 12.67 5.25
N ARG A 66 -6.21 11.39 5.68
CA ARG A 66 -6.56 11.03 7.05
C ARG A 66 -5.55 11.56 8.07
N ILE A 67 -4.25 11.43 7.80
CA ILE A 67 -3.21 11.92 8.70
C ILE A 67 -3.28 13.45 8.82
N THR A 68 -3.44 14.16 7.71
CA THR A 68 -3.56 15.63 7.70
C THR A 68 -4.79 16.09 8.48
N LEU A 69 -5.95 15.44 8.29
CA LEU A 69 -7.17 15.75 9.04
C LEU A 69 -6.99 15.54 10.54
N GLN A 70 -6.36 14.42 10.95
CA GLN A 70 -6.07 14.14 12.36
C GLN A 70 -5.13 15.19 12.97
N ALA A 71 -4.08 15.59 12.24
CA ALA A 71 -3.15 16.61 12.70
C ALA A 71 -3.85 17.96 12.94
N HIS A 72 -4.76 18.38 12.05
CA HIS A 72 -5.55 19.60 12.22
C HIS A 72 -6.50 19.55 13.43
N GLN A 73 -7.04 18.37 13.77
CA GLN A 73 -7.90 18.21 14.94
C GLN A 73 -7.13 18.31 16.26
N LEU A 74 -5.89 17.84 16.30
CA LEU A 74 -5.02 17.90 17.48
C LEU A 74 -4.40 19.27 17.73
N ALA A 75 -4.35 20.12 16.70
CA ALA A 75 -3.82 21.48 16.79
C ALA A 75 -4.86 22.52 17.28
N ARG A 76 -6.07 22.08 17.65
CA ARG A 76 -7.13 22.89 18.28
C ARG A 76 -7.24 22.53 19.75
#